data_AF-X0JYU0-F1
#
_entry.id   AF-X0JYU0-F1
#
_cell.length_a   1.000
_cell.length_b   1.000
_cell.length_c   1.000
_cell.angle_alpha   90.00
_cell.angle_beta   90.00
_cell.angle_gamma   90.00
#
_symmetry.space_group_name_H-M   'P 1'
#
loop_
_entity.id
_entity.type
_entity.pdbx_description
1 polymer ?
#
loop_
_entity_poly.entity_id
_entity_poly.type
_entity_poly.pdbx_seq_one_letter_code
_entity_poly.pdbx_strand_id
1 'polypeptide(L)'
;MIRHNIAIAFLVTLGYGAEVNNTNLEPLQFKKNGTFQIAIFSDMHFGQYESTMGPEQDRNSVEVIRKVLDYDTPDLVVLNGDLINGDSTYAHNSTHYIDQIVEPMVNRSLTWASTYGNHDHNYNIAGDDILDREQMWPGSRTQKMVNETMSGTTNYYLAVYPANCIDTTDCSPRLLLWFFDSRGGNYYQGNSQQNWVDQSVVDWFNKTSTELTNKHNKTIPSLTFVHVPINASIAFREQVGVRKNYQPGINDDPPVPQQGYGWCANGTPTYDCSYGGQDVPFMEALVTIPRIIGLFYGHDHGNTWCYRWNRKLDGMAIEGNGIHLCYGQHSGYGGYGDWIRGAREIIVTEDKLDNNEVDTHIRLESGDVVGAVTLNSSFNEDYYTATPNTMTYMSKGERSGFLCILLGSELIMAAAIAWLRL
;
A
#
# COMPACT_ATOMS: atom_id res chain seq x y z
N MET A 1 0.67 -18.51 -51.45
CA MET A 1 0.32 -17.90 -50.15
C MET A 1 1.51 -18.09 -49.21
N ILE A 2 2.39 -17.08 -49.15
CA ILE A 2 3.60 -17.10 -48.32
C ILE A 2 3.25 -16.32 -47.05
N ARG A 3 3.16 -17.02 -45.92
CA ARG A 3 2.94 -16.42 -44.60
C ARG A 3 4.22 -15.71 -44.19
N HIS A 4 4.17 -14.38 -44.10
CA HIS A 4 5.22 -13.58 -43.51
C HIS A 4 5.13 -13.71 -41.99
N ASN A 5 6.05 -14.47 -41.40
CA ASN A 5 6.33 -14.39 -39.97
C ASN A 5 7.22 -13.17 -39.76
N ILE A 6 6.63 -12.07 -39.27
CA ILE A 6 7.39 -10.92 -38.77
C ILE A 6 7.74 -11.24 -37.33
N ALA A 7 8.98 -11.67 -37.10
CA ALA A 7 9.57 -11.69 -35.77
C ALA A 7 9.90 -10.24 -35.39
N ILE A 8 9.16 -9.68 -34.44
CA ILE A 8 9.52 -8.41 -33.80
C ILE A 8 10.61 -8.74 -32.78
N ALA A 9 11.86 -8.47 -33.15
CA ALA A 9 12.97 -8.50 -32.21
C ALA A 9 12.87 -7.25 -31.31
N PHE A 10 12.53 -7.45 -30.03
CA PHE A 10 12.72 -6.43 -29.01
C PHE A 10 14.23 -6.29 -28.76
N LEU A 11 14.81 -5.21 -29.27
CA LEU A 11 16.13 -4.74 -28.87
C LEU A 11 16.01 -4.10 -27.49
N VAL A 12 16.09 -4.91 -26.43
CA VAL A 12 16.54 -4.42 -25.13
C VAL A 12 18.06 -4.31 -25.26
N THR A 13 18.54 -3.12 -25.63
CA THR A 13 19.95 -2.79 -25.37
C THR A 13 20.11 -2.72 -23.86
N LEU A 14 20.56 -3.83 -23.27
CA LEU A 14 21.14 -3.88 -21.94
C LEU A 14 22.33 -2.91 -21.93
N GLY A 15 22.07 -1.68 -21.48
CA GLY A 15 23.10 -0.76 -21.04
C GLY A 15 23.71 -1.32 -19.75
N TYR A 16 24.60 -2.29 -19.89
CA TYR A 16 25.55 -2.64 -18.84
C TYR A 16 26.41 -1.39 -18.58
N GLY A 17 26.16 -0.68 -17.48
CA GLY A 17 27.14 0.24 -16.88
C GLY A 17 26.77 1.72 -16.70
N ALA A 18 25.51 2.13 -16.84
CA ALA A 18 25.11 3.44 -16.28
C ALA A 18 24.61 3.21 -14.84
N GLU A 19 25.28 3.80 -13.85
CA GLU A 19 24.75 3.86 -12.49
C GLU A 19 23.37 4.54 -12.53
N VAL A 20 22.36 3.89 -11.95
CA VAL A 20 21.03 4.49 -11.81
C VAL A 20 21.14 5.69 -10.87
N ASN A 21 20.62 6.83 -11.32
CA ASN A 21 20.60 8.05 -10.52
C ASN A 21 19.18 8.56 -10.33
N ASN A 22 18.58 8.20 -9.20
CA ASN A 22 17.24 8.67 -8.81
C ASN A 22 17.24 10.05 -8.12
N THR A 23 18.41 10.67 -7.90
CA THR A 23 18.47 12.00 -7.25
C THR A 23 18.04 13.15 -8.17
N ASN A 24 18.02 12.90 -9.50
CA ASN A 24 17.69 13.89 -10.53
C ASN A 24 16.40 13.53 -11.29
N LEU A 25 15.44 12.88 -10.63
CA LEU A 25 14.14 12.63 -11.24
C LEU A 25 13.39 13.96 -11.44
N GLU A 26 12.71 14.08 -12.59
CA GLU A 26 11.82 15.21 -12.85
C GLU A 26 10.83 15.39 -11.69
N PRO A 27 10.48 16.63 -11.30
CA PRO A 27 9.50 16.86 -10.25
C PRO A 27 8.15 16.19 -10.58
N LEU A 28 7.46 15.67 -9.56
CA LEU A 28 6.07 15.27 -9.75
C LEU A 28 5.24 16.52 -10.04
N GLN A 29 4.46 16.48 -11.10
CA GLN A 29 3.67 17.62 -11.55
C GLN A 29 2.28 17.19 -12.00
N PHE A 30 1.31 18.07 -11.80
CA PHE A 30 0.02 17.94 -12.46
C PHE A 30 0.21 17.96 -13.98
N LYS A 31 -0.60 17.18 -14.69
CA LYS A 31 -0.72 17.30 -16.14
C LYS A 31 -1.31 18.66 -16.51
N LYS A 32 -1.12 19.10 -17.76
CA LYS A 32 -1.64 20.38 -18.27
C LYS A 32 -3.17 20.53 -18.19
N ASN A 33 -3.90 19.43 -18.09
CA ASN A 33 -5.34 19.39 -17.88
C ASN A 33 -5.76 19.49 -16.40
N GLY A 34 -4.80 19.70 -15.48
CA GLY A 34 -5.06 19.85 -14.05
C GLY A 34 -5.26 18.53 -13.29
N THR A 35 -4.88 17.38 -13.88
CA THR A 35 -5.03 16.07 -13.23
C THR A 35 -3.69 15.49 -12.76
N PHE A 36 -3.70 14.76 -11.66
CA PHE A 36 -2.60 13.91 -11.19
C PHE A 36 -3.18 12.58 -10.69
N GLN A 37 -2.71 11.45 -11.24
CA GLN A 37 -3.23 10.12 -10.92
C GLN A 37 -2.21 9.28 -10.15
N ILE A 38 -2.68 8.59 -9.11
CA ILE A 38 -1.88 7.69 -8.29
C ILE A 38 -2.50 6.29 -8.32
N ALA A 39 -1.74 5.27 -8.71
CA ALA A 39 -2.14 3.87 -8.59
C ALA A 39 -1.49 3.25 -7.35
N ILE A 40 -2.28 2.66 -6.45
CA ILE A 40 -1.82 2.08 -5.18
C ILE A 40 -1.94 0.56 -5.27
N PHE A 41 -0.79 -0.12 -5.24
CA PHE A 41 -0.71 -1.56 -5.07
C PHE A 41 -0.31 -1.88 -3.63
N SER A 42 -1.00 -2.83 -3.01
CA SER A 42 -0.74 -3.26 -1.64
C SER A 42 -0.70 -4.78 -1.56
N ASP A 43 0.03 -5.32 -0.58
CA ASP A 43 -0.08 -6.72 -0.18
C ASP A 43 0.23 -7.67 -1.35
N MET A 44 1.38 -7.49 -1.97
CA MET A 44 1.78 -8.31 -3.11
C MET A 44 2.42 -9.64 -2.67
N HIS A 45 3.11 -9.63 -1.53
CA HIS A 45 3.70 -10.80 -0.87
C HIS A 45 4.58 -11.65 -1.80
N PHE A 46 5.42 -11.02 -2.62
CA PHE A 46 6.29 -11.75 -3.54
C PHE A 46 7.27 -12.69 -2.80
N GLY A 47 7.57 -13.84 -3.39
CA GLY A 47 8.50 -14.82 -2.82
C GLY A 47 7.90 -15.71 -1.74
N GLN A 48 6.60 -15.59 -1.46
CA GLN A 48 5.89 -16.54 -0.61
C GLN A 48 5.91 -17.93 -1.26
N TYR A 49 6.19 -18.98 -0.49
CA TYR A 49 6.24 -20.37 -1.00
C TYR A 49 7.19 -20.57 -2.20
N GLU A 50 8.37 -19.94 -2.16
CA GLU A 50 9.39 -19.94 -3.23
C GLU A 50 9.67 -21.32 -3.87
N SER A 51 9.65 -22.40 -3.08
CA SER A 51 9.92 -23.76 -3.56
C SER A 51 8.72 -24.52 -4.14
N THR A 52 7.51 -23.94 -4.14
CA THR A 52 6.29 -24.61 -4.61
C THR A 52 5.49 -23.73 -5.58
N MET A 53 4.39 -23.12 -5.14
CA MET A 53 3.47 -22.33 -5.96
C MET A 53 3.90 -20.86 -6.10
N GLY A 54 4.85 -20.39 -5.28
CA GLY A 54 5.33 -19.01 -5.25
C GLY A 54 5.70 -18.44 -6.62
N PRO A 55 6.55 -19.12 -7.43
CA PRO A 55 6.92 -18.59 -8.74
C PRO A 55 5.73 -18.40 -9.70
N GLU A 56 4.65 -19.16 -9.56
CA GLU A 56 3.42 -18.92 -10.35
C GLU A 56 2.63 -17.75 -9.77
N GLN A 57 2.53 -17.63 -8.44
CA GLN A 57 1.89 -16.50 -7.77
C GLN A 57 2.56 -15.19 -8.17
N ASP A 58 3.89 -15.12 -8.09
CA ASP A 58 4.67 -13.93 -8.45
C ASP A 58 4.45 -13.52 -9.91
N ARG A 59 4.46 -14.49 -10.84
CA ARG A 59 4.15 -14.22 -12.26
C ARG A 59 2.74 -13.65 -12.44
N ASN A 60 1.75 -14.20 -11.76
CA ASN A 60 0.38 -13.70 -11.85
C ASN A 60 0.25 -12.31 -11.19
N SER A 61 0.95 -12.04 -10.09
CA SER A 61 1.04 -10.71 -9.48
C SER A 61 1.64 -9.68 -10.46
N VAL A 62 2.72 -10.03 -11.17
CA VAL A 62 3.29 -9.17 -12.23
C VAL A 62 2.26 -8.90 -13.33
N GLU A 63 1.48 -9.90 -13.75
CA GLU A 63 0.41 -9.72 -14.74
C GLU A 63 -0.71 -8.79 -14.24
N VAL A 64 -1.06 -8.83 -12.94
CA VAL A 64 -2.00 -7.86 -12.36
C VAL A 64 -1.45 -6.45 -12.48
N ILE A 65 -0.21 -6.22 -12.06
CA ILE A 65 0.44 -4.90 -12.13
C ILE A 65 0.46 -4.42 -13.59
N ARG A 66 0.86 -5.29 -14.53
CA ARG A 66 0.87 -4.96 -15.97
C ARG A 66 -0.51 -4.57 -16.48
N LYS A 67 -1.54 -5.36 -16.20
CA LYS A 67 -2.91 -5.09 -16.66
C LYS A 67 -3.46 -3.78 -16.10
N VAL A 68 -3.32 -3.56 -14.79
CA VAL A 68 -3.77 -2.31 -14.16
C VAL A 68 -3.08 -1.11 -14.80
N LEU A 69 -1.75 -1.17 -14.98
CA LEU A 69 -0.97 -0.11 -15.63
C LEU A 69 -1.19 0.00 -17.16
N ASP A 70 -1.87 -0.96 -17.78
CA ASP A 70 -2.33 -0.89 -19.17
C ASP A 70 -3.72 -0.25 -19.28
N TYR A 71 -4.58 -0.46 -18.29
CA TYR A 71 -5.90 0.18 -18.22
C TYR A 71 -5.80 1.66 -17.85
N ASP A 72 -4.92 1.96 -16.90
CA ASP A 72 -4.72 3.29 -16.35
C ASP A 72 -3.23 3.66 -16.40
N THR A 73 -2.90 4.88 -16.83
CA THR A 73 -1.52 5.38 -16.90
C THR A 73 -1.28 6.43 -15.81
N PRO A 74 -0.95 6.01 -14.58
CA PRO A 74 -0.79 6.92 -13.45
C PRO A 74 0.44 7.80 -13.60
N ASP A 75 0.46 8.92 -12.87
CA ASP A 75 1.61 9.82 -12.76
C ASP A 75 2.59 9.38 -11.66
N LEU A 76 2.12 8.58 -10.70
CA LEU A 76 2.91 7.94 -9.67
C LEU A 76 2.30 6.57 -9.33
N VAL A 77 3.14 5.54 -9.23
CA VAL A 77 2.75 4.27 -8.61
C VAL A 77 3.16 4.27 -7.14
N VAL A 78 2.26 3.88 -6.25
CA VAL A 78 2.53 3.70 -4.82
C VAL A 78 2.51 2.21 -4.49
N LEU A 79 3.59 1.72 -3.89
CA LEU A 79 3.71 0.36 -3.37
C LEU A 79 3.53 0.41 -1.85
N ASN A 80 2.35 0.06 -1.34
CA ASN A 80 1.90 0.38 0.00
C ASN A 80 2.04 -0.78 1.00
N GLY A 81 3.26 -1.31 1.10
CA GLY A 81 3.67 -2.33 2.06
C GLY A 81 3.27 -3.76 1.73
N ASP A 82 3.94 -4.67 2.43
CA ASP A 82 3.96 -6.11 2.18
C ASP A 82 4.29 -6.42 0.71
N LEU A 83 5.40 -5.83 0.27
CA LEU A 83 5.91 -5.97 -1.10
C LEU A 83 6.40 -7.40 -1.30
N ILE A 84 7.22 -7.87 -0.36
CA ILE A 84 7.78 -9.22 -0.34
C ILE A 84 7.35 -9.96 0.93
N ASN A 85 7.31 -11.29 0.85
CA ASN A 85 7.07 -12.13 2.01
C ASN A 85 8.41 -12.48 2.69
N GLY A 86 8.71 -11.80 3.80
CA GLY A 86 9.91 -12.04 4.60
C GLY A 86 9.95 -13.37 5.37
N ASP A 87 8.82 -14.10 5.46
CA ASP A 87 8.73 -15.37 6.19
C ASP A 87 9.34 -16.53 5.40
N SER A 88 9.24 -16.47 4.08
CA SER A 88 9.62 -17.55 3.16
C SER A 88 10.95 -17.30 2.45
N THR A 89 11.57 -16.13 2.65
CA THR A 89 12.77 -15.69 1.92
C THR A 89 13.93 -15.39 2.86
N TYR A 90 15.17 -15.33 2.33
CA TYR A 90 16.39 -15.08 3.09
C TYR A 90 17.12 -13.81 2.62
N ALA A 91 17.89 -13.13 3.48
CA ALA A 91 18.57 -11.86 3.14
C ALA A 91 19.37 -11.90 1.82
N HIS A 92 20.03 -13.02 1.53
CA HIS A 92 20.87 -13.17 0.33
C HIS A 92 20.06 -13.37 -0.97
N ASN A 93 18.75 -13.62 -0.88
CA ASN A 93 17.88 -13.88 -2.01
C ASN A 93 16.50 -13.21 -1.90
N SER A 94 16.19 -12.38 -0.92
CA SER A 94 14.84 -11.82 -0.80
C SER A 94 14.63 -10.59 -1.67
N THR A 95 15.64 -9.72 -1.76
CA THR A 95 15.46 -8.41 -2.42
C THR A 95 15.30 -8.50 -3.93
N HIS A 96 15.75 -9.58 -4.59
CA HIS A 96 15.58 -9.73 -6.04
C HIS A 96 14.10 -9.78 -6.49
N TYR A 97 13.15 -10.08 -5.59
CA TYR A 97 11.72 -9.99 -5.89
C TYR A 97 11.27 -8.55 -6.19
N ILE A 98 11.97 -7.54 -5.66
CA ILE A 98 11.75 -6.13 -6.01
C ILE A 98 11.92 -5.91 -7.51
N ASP A 99 12.86 -6.61 -8.16
CA ASP A 99 13.06 -6.50 -9.61
C ASP A 99 11.79 -6.88 -10.37
N GLN A 100 11.11 -7.95 -9.95
CA GLN A 100 9.87 -8.41 -10.58
C GLN A 100 8.73 -7.41 -10.36
N ILE A 101 8.65 -6.85 -9.15
CA ILE A 101 7.64 -5.86 -8.78
C ILE A 101 7.79 -4.59 -9.62
N VAL A 102 9.03 -4.08 -9.77
CA VAL A 102 9.27 -2.79 -10.43
C VAL A 102 9.43 -2.89 -11.95
N GLU A 103 9.67 -4.08 -12.49
CA GLU A 103 9.85 -4.28 -13.94
C GLU A 103 8.68 -3.70 -14.78
N PRO A 104 7.39 -3.89 -14.44
CA PRO A 104 6.29 -3.25 -15.17
C PRO A 104 6.32 -1.72 -15.17
N MET A 105 6.79 -1.09 -14.09
CA MET A 105 6.93 0.37 -13.97
C MET A 105 8.13 0.87 -14.78
N VAL A 106 9.28 0.21 -14.64
CA VAL A 106 10.51 0.53 -15.36
C VAL A 106 10.29 0.43 -16.87
N ASN A 107 9.65 -0.63 -17.35
CA ASN A 107 9.34 -0.83 -18.77
C ASN A 107 8.41 0.25 -19.34
N ARG A 108 7.60 0.90 -18.50
CA ARG A 108 6.69 1.99 -18.87
C ARG A 108 7.29 3.38 -18.60
N SER A 109 8.53 3.46 -18.11
CA SER A 109 9.15 4.71 -17.65
C SER A 109 8.31 5.45 -16.61
N LEU A 110 7.57 4.70 -15.79
CA LEU A 110 6.79 5.24 -14.69
C LEU A 110 7.69 5.46 -13.48
N THR A 111 7.33 6.47 -12.70
CA THR A 111 7.97 6.72 -11.41
C THR A 111 7.09 6.18 -10.29
N TRP A 112 7.73 5.79 -9.20
CA TRP A 112 7.07 5.03 -8.14
C TRP A 112 7.68 5.35 -6.77
N ALA A 113 6.92 5.06 -5.72
CA ALA A 113 7.26 5.34 -4.34
C ALA A 113 6.70 4.24 -3.44
N SER A 114 7.43 3.85 -2.40
CA SER A 114 7.04 2.74 -1.52
C SER A 114 6.90 3.16 -0.07
N THR A 115 6.07 2.44 0.68
CA THR A 115 6.23 2.29 2.13
C THR A 115 6.17 0.82 2.48
N TYR A 116 6.63 0.45 3.68
CA TYR A 116 6.83 -0.95 4.07
C TYR A 116 5.83 -1.42 5.11
N GLY A 117 5.55 -2.72 5.04
CA GLY A 117 4.64 -3.45 5.91
C GLY A 117 5.34 -4.40 6.87
N ASN A 118 4.56 -5.16 7.62
CA ASN A 118 5.09 -6.09 8.62
C ASN A 118 5.77 -7.31 7.99
N HIS A 119 5.48 -7.67 6.73
CA HIS A 119 6.20 -8.74 6.04
C HIS A 119 7.49 -8.27 5.36
N ASP A 120 7.66 -6.96 5.16
CA ASP A 120 8.88 -6.34 4.64
C ASP A 120 9.97 -6.20 5.73
N HIS A 121 9.56 -6.24 7.01
CA HIS A 121 10.44 -6.28 8.19
C HIS A 121 10.37 -7.65 8.87
N ASN A 122 11.35 -8.53 8.65
CA ASN A 122 11.28 -9.89 9.17
C ASN A 122 12.63 -10.43 9.66
N TYR A 123 12.63 -11.60 10.29
CA TYR A 123 13.83 -12.19 10.89
C TYR A 123 14.96 -12.36 9.86
N ASN A 124 14.60 -12.65 8.60
CA ASN A 124 15.55 -12.91 7.54
C ASN A 124 15.78 -11.73 6.60
N ILE A 125 15.06 -10.62 6.72
CA ILE A 125 15.12 -9.49 5.79
C ILE A 125 15.04 -8.15 6.53
N ALA A 126 15.74 -7.13 6.06
CA ALA A 126 15.62 -5.78 6.59
C ALA A 126 14.95 -4.88 5.55
N GLY A 127 14.05 -3.98 5.99
CA GLY A 127 13.48 -2.97 5.11
C GLY A 127 14.53 -2.09 4.45
N ASP A 128 15.66 -1.82 5.12
CA ASP A 128 16.78 -1.06 4.54
C ASP A 128 17.39 -1.77 3.31
N ASP A 129 17.44 -3.11 3.28
CA ASP A 129 17.92 -3.86 2.11
C ASP A 129 16.93 -3.78 0.94
N ILE A 130 15.62 -3.70 1.23
CA ILE A 130 14.59 -3.44 0.22
C ILE A 130 14.78 -2.05 -0.37
N LEU A 131 14.96 -1.02 0.47
CA LEU A 131 15.21 0.35 0.03
C LEU A 131 16.47 0.45 -0.84
N ASP A 132 17.57 -0.19 -0.43
CA ASP A 132 18.81 -0.21 -1.20
C ASP A 132 18.60 -0.86 -2.58
N ARG A 133 17.81 -1.95 -2.65
CA ARG A 133 17.48 -2.61 -3.92
C ARG A 133 16.57 -1.76 -4.80
N GLU A 134 15.60 -1.09 -4.21
CA GLU A 134 14.70 -0.15 -4.90
C GLU A 134 15.49 0.96 -5.61
N GLN A 135 16.55 1.47 -4.98
CA GLN A 135 17.41 2.51 -5.57
C GLN A 135 18.24 2.03 -6.77
N MET A 136 18.35 0.72 -7.00
CA MET A 136 19.05 0.17 -8.16
C MET A 136 18.23 0.27 -9.46
N TRP A 137 16.95 0.67 -9.37
CA TRP A 137 16.06 0.78 -10.51
C TRP A 137 15.63 2.23 -10.76
N PRO A 138 15.55 2.67 -12.04
CA PRO A 138 15.17 4.04 -12.35
C PRO A 138 13.72 4.32 -11.96
N GLY A 139 13.46 5.56 -11.54
CA GLY A 139 12.12 6.03 -11.23
C GLY A 139 11.70 5.82 -9.78
N SER A 140 12.53 5.20 -8.94
CA SER A 140 12.27 5.11 -7.49
C SER A 140 12.35 6.49 -6.84
N ARG A 141 11.29 6.87 -6.12
CA ARG A 141 11.22 8.07 -5.29
C ARG A 141 11.20 7.76 -3.80
N THR A 142 11.32 6.48 -3.42
CA THR A 142 11.32 6.05 -2.01
C THR A 142 12.50 6.68 -1.28
N GLN A 143 12.28 7.21 -0.08
CA GLN A 143 13.31 7.88 0.72
C GLN A 143 13.24 7.50 2.20
N LYS A 144 14.34 7.77 2.91
CA LYS A 144 14.47 7.65 4.37
C LYS A 144 14.82 9.02 4.95
N MET A 145 13.81 9.87 5.19
CA MET A 145 14.01 11.22 5.74
C MET A 145 14.10 11.25 7.27
N VAL A 146 13.64 10.19 7.94
CA VAL A 146 13.78 10.01 9.39
C VAL A 146 14.82 8.91 9.64
N ASN A 147 15.86 9.24 10.41
CA ASN A 147 16.96 8.32 10.70
C ASN A 147 17.12 8.15 12.22
N GLU A 148 16.07 7.65 12.86
CA GLU A 148 16.04 7.33 14.28
C GLU A 148 15.95 5.82 14.46
N THR A 149 16.56 5.29 15.54
CA THR A 149 16.71 3.84 15.78
C THR A 149 15.40 3.07 15.62
N MET A 150 14.28 3.66 16.04
CA MET A 150 12.97 3.02 16.08
C MET A 150 12.05 3.48 14.94
N SER A 151 12.50 4.34 14.04
CA SER A 151 11.62 4.98 13.04
C SER A 151 11.15 4.05 11.91
N GLY A 152 11.80 2.89 11.72
CA GLY A 152 11.62 2.08 10.50
C GLY A 152 12.51 2.58 9.36
N THR A 153 12.12 2.28 8.12
CA THR A 153 12.90 2.58 6.92
C THR A 153 12.30 3.72 6.10
N THR A 154 11.02 3.64 5.72
CA THR A 154 10.43 4.54 4.70
C THR A 154 9.52 5.61 5.28
N ASN A 155 10.11 6.65 5.88
CA ASN A 155 9.39 7.83 6.36
C ASN A 155 9.85 9.07 5.61
N TYR A 156 8.98 9.62 4.76
CA TYR A 156 9.31 10.72 3.85
C TYR A 156 8.07 11.39 3.26
N TYR A 157 8.26 12.46 2.50
CA TYR A 157 7.20 13.06 1.70
C TYR A 157 7.67 13.37 0.29
N LEU A 158 6.73 13.40 -0.64
CA LEU A 158 6.91 13.87 -2.01
C LEU A 158 6.00 15.08 -2.26
N ALA A 159 6.52 16.06 -3.00
CA ALA A 159 5.78 17.24 -3.39
C ALA A 159 5.34 17.15 -4.86
N VAL A 160 4.06 17.43 -5.11
CA VAL A 160 3.50 17.52 -6.46
C VAL A 160 3.23 18.98 -6.81
N TYR A 161 3.82 19.43 -7.90
CA TYR A 161 3.87 20.83 -8.32
C TYR A 161 2.84 21.15 -9.42
N PRO A 162 2.49 22.42 -9.62
CA PRO A 162 1.68 22.84 -10.77
C PRO A 162 2.31 22.43 -12.11
N ALA A 163 1.47 22.21 -13.13
CA ALA A 163 1.89 21.79 -14.47
C ALA A 163 2.84 22.77 -15.19
N ASN A 164 2.86 24.04 -14.76
CA ASN A 164 3.72 25.10 -15.31
C ASN A 164 4.95 25.38 -14.44
N CYS A 165 5.23 24.55 -13.44
CA CYS A 165 6.42 24.70 -12.63
C CYS A 165 7.68 24.30 -13.41
N ILE A 166 8.59 25.24 -13.62
CA ILE A 166 9.87 24.98 -14.32
C ILE A 166 10.99 24.77 -13.30
N ASP A 167 11.02 25.60 -12.25
CA ASP A 167 11.98 25.50 -11.15
C ASP A 167 11.23 25.34 -9.82
N THR A 168 11.44 24.21 -9.14
CA THR A 168 10.75 23.90 -7.89
C THR A 168 11.16 24.81 -6.74
N THR A 169 12.26 25.57 -6.85
CA THR A 169 12.62 26.59 -5.85
C THR A 169 11.66 27.77 -5.84
N ASP A 170 11.06 28.08 -7.00
CA ASP A 170 10.19 29.24 -7.20
C ASP A 170 8.70 28.87 -7.19
N CYS A 171 8.39 27.59 -7.11
CA CYS A 171 7.02 27.07 -7.06
C CYS A 171 6.61 26.65 -5.66
N SER A 172 5.32 26.82 -5.36
CA SER A 172 4.69 26.18 -4.22
C SER A 172 3.98 24.89 -4.66
N PRO A 173 4.20 23.75 -3.99
CA PRO A 173 3.47 22.52 -4.28
C PRO A 173 1.95 22.70 -4.16
N ARG A 174 1.22 21.90 -4.93
CA ARG A 174 -0.26 21.82 -4.87
C ARG A 174 -0.71 20.67 -3.97
N LEU A 175 0.06 19.59 -3.89
CA LEU A 175 -0.24 18.40 -3.11
C LEU A 175 1.04 17.87 -2.44
N LEU A 176 0.93 17.40 -1.20
CA LEU A 176 1.96 16.62 -0.52
C LEU A 176 1.51 15.16 -0.39
N LEU A 177 2.43 14.23 -0.63
CA LEU A 177 2.23 12.80 -0.44
C LEU A 177 3.13 12.35 0.69
N TRP A 178 2.58 11.90 1.81
CA TRP A 178 3.37 11.45 2.97
C TRP A 178 3.36 9.93 3.07
N PHE A 179 4.51 9.36 3.34
CA PHE A 179 4.71 7.92 3.47
C PHE A 179 5.23 7.63 4.87
N PHE A 180 4.60 6.66 5.53
CA PHE A 180 4.91 6.28 6.89
C PHE A 180 5.16 4.78 6.98
N ASP A 181 6.23 4.41 7.66
CA ASP A 181 6.55 3.02 7.98
C ASP A 181 5.91 2.67 9.32
N SER A 182 4.85 1.86 9.28
CA SER A 182 4.20 1.34 10.48
C SER A 182 4.98 0.20 11.13
N ARG A 183 6.07 -0.27 10.51
CA ARG A 183 6.92 -1.36 10.98
C ARG A 183 6.10 -2.66 11.13
N GLY A 184 6.46 -3.50 12.10
CA GLY A 184 5.83 -4.78 12.39
C GLY A 184 6.77 -5.94 12.08
N GLY A 185 6.30 -7.18 12.25
CA GLY A 185 7.14 -8.36 12.05
C GLY A 185 8.29 -8.41 13.05
N ASN A 186 9.53 -8.57 12.56
CA ASN A 186 10.72 -8.76 13.40
C ASN A 186 11.89 -7.89 12.93
N TYR A 187 12.75 -7.50 13.88
CA TYR A 187 14.07 -6.99 13.52
C TYR A 187 14.89 -8.09 12.82
N TYR A 188 15.75 -7.70 11.88
CA TYR A 188 16.67 -8.62 11.24
C TYR A 188 17.49 -9.40 12.27
N GLN A 189 17.40 -10.74 12.22
CA GLN A 189 18.00 -11.67 13.17
C GLN A 189 17.71 -11.34 14.64
N GLY A 190 16.58 -10.70 14.90
CA GLY A 190 16.21 -10.14 16.19
C GLY A 190 14.84 -10.58 16.67
N ASN A 191 14.31 -9.84 17.64
CA ASN A 191 13.00 -10.08 18.23
C ASN A 191 11.89 -9.34 17.47
N SER A 192 10.64 -9.55 17.89
CA SER A 192 9.48 -8.84 17.36
C SER A 192 9.66 -7.32 17.41
N GLN A 193 9.27 -6.68 16.32
CA GLN A 193 9.30 -5.24 16.15
C GLN A 193 7.94 -4.64 16.51
N GLN A 194 7.97 -3.41 17.03
CA GLN A 194 6.78 -2.59 17.22
C GLN A 194 6.06 -2.39 15.88
N ASN A 195 4.73 -2.39 15.89
CA ASN A 195 3.88 -2.33 14.70
C ASN A 195 3.01 -1.07 14.67
N TRP A 196 3.62 0.09 14.88
CA TRP A 196 2.95 1.40 14.73
C TRP A 196 3.92 2.43 14.16
N VAL A 197 3.44 3.58 13.70
CA VAL A 197 4.31 4.72 13.35
C VAL A 197 4.96 5.27 14.62
N ASP A 198 6.29 5.29 14.66
CA ASP A 198 7.04 5.67 15.86
C ASP A 198 6.86 7.14 16.26
N GLN A 199 6.99 7.45 17.56
CA GLN A 199 6.89 8.83 18.06
C GLN A 199 7.88 9.77 17.36
N SER A 200 9.10 9.31 17.07
CA SER A 200 10.10 10.11 16.34
C SER A 200 9.63 10.53 14.95
N VAL A 201 8.87 9.66 14.27
CA VAL A 201 8.27 9.95 12.96
C VAL A 201 7.11 10.92 13.12
N VAL A 202 6.30 10.79 14.17
CA VAL A 202 5.22 11.74 14.50
C VAL A 202 5.78 13.14 14.77
N ASP A 203 6.87 13.24 15.53
CA ASP A 203 7.53 14.50 15.84
C ASP A 203 8.10 15.16 14.57
N TRP A 204 8.74 14.36 13.71
CA TRP A 204 9.19 14.79 12.39
C TRP A 204 8.02 15.29 11.53
N PHE A 205 6.92 14.54 11.46
CA PHE A 205 5.76 14.90 10.64
C PHE A 205 5.15 16.24 11.06
N ASN A 206 4.94 16.44 12.37
CA ASN A 206 4.43 17.71 12.91
C ASN A 206 5.36 18.89 12.61
N LYS A 207 6.67 18.70 12.83
CA LYS A 207 7.68 19.72 12.57
C LYS A 207 7.76 20.07 11.09
N THR A 208 7.91 19.07 10.23
CA THR A 208 8.05 19.27 8.78
C THR A 208 6.78 19.85 8.15
N SER A 209 5.59 19.43 8.60
CA SER A 209 4.32 20.03 8.16
C SER A 209 4.24 21.53 8.48
N THR A 210 4.69 21.92 9.67
CA THR A 210 4.78 23.33 10.08
C THR A 210 5.80 24.09 9.24
N GLU A 211 6.98 23.53 9.02
CA GLU A 211 8.04 24.14 8.19
C GLU A 211 7.59 24.33 6.74
N LEU A 212 6.91 23.35 6.14
CA LEU A 212 6.36 23.44 4.78
C LEU A 212 5.25 24.50 4.68
N THR A 213 4.36 24.55 5.68
CA THR A 213 3.31 25.58 5.75
C THR A 213 3.92 26.98 5.81
N ASN A 214 4.95 27.17 6.64
CA ASN A 214 5.65 28.46 6.77
C ASN A 214 6.42 28.81 5.49
N LYS A 215 7.15 27.86 4.91
CA LYS A 215 7.92 28.05 3.67
C LYS A 215 7.04 28.50 2.51
N HIS A 216 5.83 27.96 2.40
CA HIS A 216 4.93 28.23 1.29
C HIS A 216 3.80 29.22 1.62
N ASN A 217 3.76 29.72 2.86
CA ASN A 217 2.74 30.62 3.38
C ASN A 217 1.30 30.14 3.12
N LYS A 218 1.10 28.82 3.15
CA LYS A 218 -0.20 28.15 2.96
C LYS A 218 -0.12 26.71 3.46
N THR A 219 -1.22 26.18 3.99
CA THR A 219 -1.34 24.73 4.19
C THR A 219 -1.58 24.06 2.84
N ILE A 220 -0.70 23.13 2.48
CA ILE A 220 -0.81 22.36 1.24
C ILE A 220 -1.65 21.11 1.53
N PRO A 221 -2.72 20.83 0.75
CA PRO A 221 -3.46 19.58 0.83
C PRO A 221 -2.55 18.36 0.76
N SER A 222 -2.93 17.28 1.44
CA SER A 222 -2.11 16.07 1.46
C SER A 222 -2.89 14.76 1.46
N LEU A 223 -2.23 13.74 0.94
CA LEU A 223 -2.61 12.33 1.04
C LEU A 223 -1.51 11.60 1.82
N THR A 224 -1.90 10.62 2.62
CA THR A 224 -0.97 9.88 3.49
C THR A 224 -1.08 8.38 3.23
N PHE A 225 0.06 7.68 3.28
CA PHE A 225 0.19 6.25 3.01
C PHE A 225 0.90 5.57 4.17
N VAL A 226 0.32 4.48 4.67
CA VAL A 226 0.87 3.63 5.72
C VAL A 226 0.42 2.21 5.45
N HIS A 227 1.16 1.18 5.86
CA HIS A 227 0.71 -0.18 5.58
C HIS A 227 -0.36 -0.69 6.57
N VAL A 228 -0.07 -0.68 7.87
CA VAL A 228 -0.98 -1.22 8.90
C VAL A 228 -2.06 -0.16 9.28
N PRO A 229 -3.36 -0.53 9.30
CA PRO A 229 -4.44 0.40 9.63
C PRO A 229 -4.36 0.90 11.07
N ILE A 230 -4.81 2.13 11.30
CA ILE A 230 -4.92 2.72 12.64
C ILE A 230 -6.14 2.17 13.41
N ASN A 231 -6.12 2.28 14.73
CA ASN A 231 -7.21 1.80 15.59
C ASN A 231 -8.59 2.40 15.27
N ALA A 232 -8.63 3.62 14.69
CA ALA A 232 -9.87 4.24 14.23
C ALA A 232 -10.65 3.39 13.20
N SER A 233 -9.94 2.68 12.32
CA SER A 233 -10.54 1.81 11.30
C SER A 233 -11.25 0.61 11.92
N ILE A 234 -10.62 0.01 12.95
CA ILE A 234 -11.17 -1.12 13.69
C ILE A 234 -12.35 -0.67 14.55
N ALA A 235 -12.21 0.44 15.27
CA ALA A 235 -13.28 1.02 16.07
C ALA A 235 -14.52 1.35 15.21
N PHE A 236 -14.33 1.89 14.01
CA PHE A 236 -15.42 2.13 13.07
C PHE A 236 -16.10 0.81 12.65
N ARG A 237 -15.33 -0.18 12.20
CA ARG A 237 -15.88 -1.46 11.73
C ARG A 237 -16.68 -2.16 12.82
N GLU A 238 -16.18 -2.17 14.06
CA GLU A 238 -16.80 -2.89 15.17
C GLU A 238 -18.03 -2.17 15.75
N GLN A 239 -18.03 -0.85 15.78
CA GLN A 239 -19.07 -0.08 16.48
C GLN A 239 -20.14 0.47 15.54
N VAL A 240 -19.76 0.80 14.30
CA VAL A 240 -20.62 1.45 13.31
C VAL A 240 -20.98 0.49 12.21
N GLY A 241 -19.99 -0.23 11.70
CA GLY A 241 -20.13 -1.17 10.61
C GLY A 241 -20.10 -0.52 9.23
N VAL A 242 -19.59 -1.29 8.27
CA VAL A 242 -19.54 -0.91 6.85
C VAL A 242 -20.92 -1.09 6.23
N ARG A 243 -21.48 -0.02 5.65
CA ARG A 243 -22.72 -0.11 4.88
C ARG A 243 -22.36 -0.10 3.40
N LYS A 244 -22.59 -1.22 2.71
CA LYS A 244 -22.17 -1.46 1.31
C LYS A 244 -22.49 -0.37 0.28
N ASN A 245 -23.51 0.46 0.51
CA ASN A 245 -23.90 1.56 -0.38
C ASN A 245 -23.45 2.96 0.10
N TYR A 246 -22.80 3.08 1.26
CA TYR A 246 -22.28 4.34 1.80
C TYR A 246 -20.76 4.30 1.98
N GLN A 247 -20.22 3.10 2.21
CA GLN A 247 -18.81 2.75 2.19
C GLN A 247 -18.63 1.58 1.22
N PRO A 248 -18.76 1.81 -0.11
CA PRO A 248 -18.65 0.73 -1.08
C PRO A 248 -17.24 0.13 -1.05
N GLY A 249 -17.17 -1.18 -0.82
CA GLY A 249 -15.95 -1.96 -0.71
C GLY A 249 -16.25 -3.33 -0.12
N ILE A 250 -15.32 -4.26 -0.29
CA ILE A 250 -15.37 -5.59 0.34
C ILE A 250 -15.06 -5.38 1.84
N ASN A 251 -15.77 -6.08 2.72
CA ASN A 251 -15.52 -6.08 4.17
C ASN A 251 -15.66 -7.51 4.70
N ASP A 252 -14.75 -8.37 4.26
CA ASP A 252 -14.83 -9.82 4.47
C ASP A 252 -13.71 -10.36 5.36
N ASP A 253 -12.74 -9.52 5.72
CA ASP A 253 -11.65 -9.92 6.60
C ASP A 253 -12.10 -9.88 8.08
N PRO A 254 -12.06 -11.00 8.83
CA PRO A 254 -12.23 -10.94 10.28
C PRO A 254 -11.08 -10.14 10.88
N PRO A 255 -11.28 -9.40 11.99
CA PRO A 255 -10.32 -8.40 12.46
C PRO A 255 -8.85 -8.79 12.32
N VAL A 256 -8.22 -8.21 11.30
CA VAL A 256 -6.77 -8.21 11.15
C VAL A 256 -6.25 -7.06 12.02
N PRO A 257 -5.07 -7.22 12.65
CA PRO A 257 -4.57 -6.31 13.65
C PRO A 257 -4.34 -4.87 13.16
N GLN A 258 -4.84 -3.90 13.93
CA GLN A 258 -4.41 -2.50 13.82
C GLN A 258 -3.00 -2.28 14.35
N GLN A 259 -2.48 -1.08 14.12
CA GLN A 259 -1.26 -0.61 14.75
C GLN A 259 -1.31 -0.76 16.27
N GLY A 260 -0.25 -1.31 16.86
CA GLY A 260 -0.15 -1.59 18.30
C GLY A 260 -0.85 -2.88 18.76
N TYR A 261 -1.48 -3.65 17.87
CA TYR A 261 -2.05 -4.95 18.26
C TYR A 261 -0.97 -5.91 18.74
N GLY A 262 -1.24 -6.63 19.83
CA GLY A 262 -0.25 -7.51 20.48
C GLY A 262 0.74 -6.77 21.38
N TRP A 263 0.50 -5.48 21.66
CA TRP A 263 1.32 -4.69 22.56
C TRP A 263 0.49 -4.04 23.66
N CYS A 264 0.91 -4.23 24.90
CA CYS A 264 0.30 -3.58 26.05
C CYS A 264 0.70 -2.11 26.15
N ALA A 265 -0.08 -1.31 26.89
CA ALA A 265 0.19 0.11 27.12
C ALA A 265 1.58 0.41 27.71
N ASN A 266 2.18 -0.55 28.43
CA ASN A 266 3.55 -0.43 28.98
C ASN A 266 4.65 -0.85 27.98
N GLY A 267 4.30 -1.20 26.75
CA GLY A 267 5.23 -1.64 25.71
C GLY A 267 5.61 -3.13 25.76
N THR A 268 4.95 -3.96 26.57
CA THR A 268 5.19 -5.42 26.56
C THR A 268 4.53 -6.06 25.33
N PRO A 269 5.25 -6.87 24.52
CA PRO A 269 4.67 -7.62 23.40
C PRO A 269 3.96 -8.88 23.91
N THR A 270 2.64 -8.81 24.08
CA THR A 270 1.77 -9.95 24.40
C THR A 270 0.32 -9.68 23.96
N TYR A 271 -0.41 -10.75 23.68
CA TYR A 271 -1.85 -10.71 23.38
C TYR A 271 -2.73 -10.80 24.64
N ASP A 272 -2.13 -10.89 25.83
CA ASP A 272 -2.85 -11.06 27.11
C ASP A 272 -3.46 -9.76 27.67
N CYS A 273 -3.30 -8.65 26.97
CA CYS A 273 -3.80 -7.34 27.36
C CYS A 273 -4.60 -6.69 26.23
N SER A 274 -5.46 -5.76 26.60
CA SER A 274 -6.16 -4.91 25.64
C SER A 274 -5.16 -4.01 24.89
N TYR A 275 -5.56 -3.57 23.70
CA TYR A 275 -4.87 -2.56 22.91
C TYR A 275 -4.39 -1.39 23.77
N GLY A 276 -3.11 -1.03 23.61
CA GLY A 276 -2.40 -0.13 24.52
C GLY A 276 -2.39 1.34 24.12
N GLY A 277 -2.91 1.72 22.96
CA GLY A 277 -2.94 3.12 22.53
C GLY A 277 -1.66 3.62 21.84
N GLN A 278 -0.83 2.73 21.29
CA GLN A 278 0.49 3.09 20.79
C GLN A 278 0.47 3.99 19.55
N ASP A 279 -0.54 3.88 18.71
CA ASP A 279 -0.77 4.72 17.52
C ASP A 279 -1.59 5.99 17.81
N VAL A 280 -1.94 6.27 19.09
CA VAL A 280 -2.64 7.51 19.49
C VAL A 280 -1.89 8.76 19.03
N PRO A 281 -0.56 8.91 19.22
CA PRO A 281 0.16 10.09 18.74
C PRO A 281 0.07 10.28 17.23
N PHE A 282 0.11 9.18 16.46
CA PHE A 282 -0.02 9.23 15.01
C PHE A 282 -1.43 9.65 14.58
N MET A 283 -2.47 9.05 15.18
CA MET A 283 -3.85 9.46 14.96
C MET A 283 -4.09 10.93 15.32
N GLU A 284 -3.49 11.44 16.39
CA GLU A 284 -3.61 12.84 16.82
C GLU A 284 -2.96 13.78 15.79
N ALA A 285 -1.80 13.44 15.26
CA ALA A 285 -1.15 14.21 14.21
C ALA A 285 -2.00 14.25 12.93
N LEU A 286 -2.58 13.12 12.52
CA LEU A 286 -3.44 13.02 11.33
C LEU A 286 -4.69 13.91 11.41
N VAL A 287 -5.28 14.08 12.60
CA VAL A 287 -6.49 14.93 12.75
C VAL A 287 -6.16 16.39 13.09
N THR A 288 -4.95 16.66 13.57
CA THR A 288 -4.51 18.02 13.95
C THR A 288 -3.91 18.78 12.77
N ILE A 289 -3.15 18.10 11.91
CA ILE A 289 -2.56 18.72 10.74
C ILE A 289 -3.68 19.02 9.72
N PRO A 290 -3.88 20.30 9.35
CA PRO A 290 -4.97 20.68 8.47
C PRO A 290 -4.78 20.14 7.06
N ARG A 291 -5.89 19.92 6.35
CA ARG A 291 -5.94 19.54 4.93
C ARG A 291 -5.29 18.18 4.58
N ILE A 292 -5.19 17.26 5.54
CA ILE A 292 -5.01 15.83 5.24
C ILE A 292 -6.35 15.29 4.74
N ILE A 293 -6.39 14.88 3.47
CA ILE A 293 -7.62 14.42 2.81
C ILE A 293 -7.93 12.98 3.21
N GLY A 294 -6.92 12.11 3.18
CA GLY A 294 -7.09 10.71 3.54
C GLY A 294 -5.79 9.97 3.83
N LEU A 295 -5.95 8.90 4.61
CA LEU A 295 -4.96 7.89 4.95
C LEU A 295 -5.30 6.59 4.22
N PHE A 296 -4.37 6.10 3.42
CA PHE A 296 -4.51 4.89 2.60
C PHE A 296 -3.61 3.77 3.14
N TYR A 297 -4.18 2.58 3.32
CA TYR A 297 -3.48 1.42 3.92
C TYR A 297 -3.84 0.09 3.27
N GLY A 298 -2.99 -0.92 3.48
CA GLY A 298 -3.18 -2.30 2.99
C GLY A 298 -3.54 -3.23 4.15
N HIS A 299 -2.76 -4.31 4.30
CA HIS A 299 -2.71 -5.24 5.44
C HIS A 299 -3.90 -6.20 5.55
N ASP A 300 -5.12 -5.67 5.48
CA ASP A 300 -6.35 -6.44 5.51
C ASP A 300 -6.78 -6.74 4.05
N HIS A 301 -6.43 -7.92 3.55
CA HIS A 301 -6.58 -8.25 2.12
C HIS A 301 -8.05 -8.32 1.68
N GLY A 302 -8.96 -8.59 2.63
CA GLY A 302 -10.40 -8.68 2.42
C GLY A 302 -11.17 -7.38 2.60
N ASN A 303 -10.48 -6.25 2.83
CA ASN A 303 -11.10 -4.95 3.05
C ASN A 303 -10.73 -3.97 1.92
N THR A 304 -11.71 -3.27 1.35
CA THR A 304 -11.48 -2.33 0.22
C THR A 304 -12.32 -1.06 0.28
N TRP A 305 -12.94 -0.78 1.43
CA TRP A 305 -13.79 0.39 1.66
C TRP A 305 -13.01 1.59 2.17
N CYS A 306 -13.65 2.77 2.09
CA CYS A 306 -13.25 3.98 2.79
C CYS A 306 -14.27 4.36 3.85
N TYR A 307 -13.85 5.13 4.87
CA TYR A 307 -14.71 5.75 5.87
C TYR A 307 -14.25 7.18 6.17
N ARG A 308 -15.19 8.13 6.18
CA ARG A 308 -14.89 9.50 6.64
C ARG A 308 -14.96 9.54 8.17
N TRP A 309 -13.82 9.66 8.83
CA TRP A 309 -13.74 9.72 10.29
C TRP A 309 -14.03 11.14 10.77
N ASN A 310 -15.31 11.44 11.02
CA ASN A 310 -15.82 12.77 11.35
C ASN A 310 -16.47 12.88 12.73
N ARG A 311 -16.17 11.92 13.61
CA ARG A 311 -16.74 11.85 14.95
C ARG A 311 -15.83 11.08 15.89
N LYS A 312 -16.05 11.25 17.19
CA LYS A 312 -15.46 10.38 18.21
C LYS A 312 -16.07 8.98 18.11
N LEU A 313 -15.21 7.96 18.12
CA LEU A 313 -15.59 6.55 18.21
C LEU A 313 -15.42 6.09 19.66
N ASP A 314 -16.21 5.13 20.10
CA ASP A 314 -16.18 4.63 21.47
C ASP A 314 -14.81 4.00 21.79
N GLY A 315 -14.36 4.14 23.03
CA GLY A 315 -13.04 3.64 23.46
C GLY A 315 -11.85 4.44 22.91
N MET A 316 -12.07 5.50 22.12
CA MET A 316 -11.01 6.37 21.63
C MET A 316 -10.92 7.69 22.40
N ALA A 317 -9.71 8.19 22.61
CA ALA A 317 -9.49 9.53 23.14
C ALA A 317 -9.71 10.63 22.08
N ILE A 318 -9.40 10.31 20.82
CA ILE A 318 -9.32 11.24 19.69
C ILE A 318 -10.66 11.28 18.94
N GLU A 319 -11.05 12.49 18.53
CA GLU A 319 -12.18 12.75 17.64
C GLU A 319 -11.69 12.97 16.21
N GLY A 320 -12.33 12.32 15.23
CA GLY A 320 -11.99 12.48 13.82
C GLY A 320 -12.40 13.86 13.29
N ASN A 321 -11.54 14.47 12.47
CA ASN A 321 -11.77 15.80 11.88
C ASN A 321 -12.43 15.77 10.48
N GLY A 322 -12.77 14.58 9.98
CA GLY A 322 -13.27 14.37 8.62
C GLY A 322 -12.24 13.81 7.63
N ILE A 323 -11.04 13.40 8.08
CA ILE A 323 -10.10 12.60 7.28
C ILE A 323 -10.74 11.29 6.79
N HIS A 324 -10.40 10.87 5.57
CA HIS A 324 -10.87 9.61 5.00
C HIS A 324 -9.87 8.49 5.29
N LEU A 325 -10.33 7.36 5.83
CA LEU A 325 -9.52 6.17 6.09
C LEU A 325 -9.88 5.13 5.04
N CYS A 326 -8.93 4.67 4.23
CA CYS A 326 -9.19 3.88 3.03
C CYS A 326 -8.29 2.64 2.95
N TYR A 327 -8.91 1.46 2.86
CA TYR A 327 -8.18 0.25 2.46
C TYR A 327 -7.85 0.27 0.97
N GLY A 328 -6.68 -0.24 0.59
CA GLY A 328 -6.29 -0.53 -0.79
C GLY A 328 -7.04 -1.74 -1.36
N GLN A 329 -6.57 -2.22 -2.50
CA GLN A 329 -6.97 -3.51 -3.07
C GLN A 329 -5.80 -4.47 -2.93
N HIS A 330 -6.05 -5.68 -2.42
CA HIS A 330 -5.06 -6.75 -2.43
C HIS A 330 -4.60 -7.02 -3.87
N SER A 331 -3.31 -6.81 -4.11
CA SER A 331 -2.76 -6.74 -5.47
C SER A 331 -2.08 -8.02 -5.93
N GLY A 332 -1.47 -8.79 -5.02
CA GLY A 332 -0.70 -9.98 -5.38
C GLY A 332 -1.47 -11.28 -5.27
N TYR A 333 -1.02 -12.30 -5.97
CA TYR A 333 -1.44 -13.68 -5.75
C TYR A 333 -0.70 -14.37 -4.58
N GLY A 334 0.31 -13.71 -4.01
CA GLY A 334 0.83 -14.03 -2.68
C GLY A 334 -0.10 -13.51 -1.59
N GLY A 335 0.16 -13.85 -0.33
CA GLY A 335 -0.70 -13.49 0.79
C GLY A 335 -1.94 -14.40 0.91
N TYR A 336 -2.86 -14.05 1.80
CA TYR A 336 -4.09 -14.81 2.01
C TYR A 336 -5.27 -14.23 1.22
N GLY A 337 -6.25 -15.08 0.92
CA GLY A 337 -7.52 -14.70 0.31
C GLY A 337 -7.55 -14.73 -1.22
N ASP A 338 -8.75 -14.94 -1.76
CA ASP A 338 -8.99 -15.10 -3.21
C ASP A 338 -9.76 -13.92 -3.82
N TRP A 339 -9.92 -12.80 -3.10
CA TRP A 339 -10.59 -11.59 -3.64
C TRP A 339 -9.92 -11.15 -4.94
N ILE A 340 -10.70 -10.74 -5.93
CA ILE A 340 -10.16 -10.35 -7.24
C ILE A 340 -9.02 -9.33 -7.09
N ARG A 341 -7.92 -9.49 -7.83
CA ARG A 341 -6.76 -8.60 -7.66
C ARG A 341 -7.01 -7.26 -8.34
N GLY A 342 -6.27 -6.25 -7.93
CA GLY A 342 -6.36 -4.93 -8.52
C GLY A 342 -5.57 -3.89 -7.74
N ALA A 343 -5.82 -2.62 -8.05
CA ALA A 343 -5.21 -1.47 -7.37
C ALA A 343 -6.28 -0.44 -6.99
N ARG A 344 -5.98 0.37 -5.99
CA ARG A 344 -6.76 1.59 -5.74
C ARG A 344 -6.18 2.73 -6.55
N GLU A 345 -7.03 3.39 -7.33
CA GLU A 345 -6.70 4.60 -8.06
C GLU A 345 -7.16 5.83 -7.28
N ILE A 346 -6.31 6.85 -7.19
CA ILE A 346 -6.67 8.19 -6.72
C ILE A 346 -6.52 9.16 -7.89
N ILE A 347 -7.60 9.87 -8.22
CA ILE A 347 -7.61 10.89 -9.25
C ILE A 347 -7.72 12.25 -8.56
N VAL A 348 -6.62 13.00 -8.58
CA VAL A 348 -6.57 14.35 -8.04
C VAL A 348 -6.78 15.34 -9.17
N THR A 349 -7.71 16.26 -8.99
CA THR A 349 -7.92 17.39 -9.89
C THR A 349 -7.74 18.69 -9.12
N GLU A 350 -7.16 19.71 -9.75
CA GLU A 350 -6.84 20.97 -9.06
C GLU A 350 -8.08 21.64 -8.42
N ASP A 351 -9.25 21.51 -9.06
CA ASP A 351 -10.54 22.07 -8.59
C ASP A 351 -11.08 21.33 -7.35
N LYS A 352 -10.98 20.00 -7.31
CA LYS A 352 -11.36 19.21 -6.13
C LYS A 352 -10.39 19.46 -4.98
N LEU A 353 -9.11 19.59 -5.30
CA LEU A 353 -8.06 19.83 -4.32
C LEU A 353 -8.25 21.15 -3.57
N ASP A 354 -8.75 22.19 -4.25
CA ASP A 354 -9.10 23.47 -3.62
C ASP A 354 -10.15 23.30 -2.51
N ASN A 355 -11.10 22.36 -2.69
CA ASN A 355 -12.13 21.98 -1.72
C ASN A 355 -11.71 20.87 -0.75
N ASN A 356 -10.44 20.42 -0.80
CA ASN A 356 -9.92 19.32 0.01
C ASN A 356 -10.60 17.96 -0.30
N GLU A 357 -10.89 17.74 -1.58
CA GLU A 357 -11.56 16.55 -2.11
C GLU A 357 -10.68 15.81 -3.12
N VAL A 358 -10.89 14.50 -3.27
CA VAL A 358 -10.28 13.67 -4.33
C VAL A 358 -11.26 12.58 -4.78
N ASP A 359 -11.09 12.09 -6.00
CA ASP A 359 -11.79 10.87 -6.45
C ASP A 359 -10.94 9.63 -6.19
N THR A 360 -11.60 8.52 -5.89
CA THR A 360 -10.93 7.22 -5.82
C THR A 360 -11.84 6.10 -6.29
N HIS A 361 -11.23 5.05 -6.85
CA HIS A 361 -11.90 3.82 -7.23
C HIS A 361 -10.93 2.64 -7.13
N ILE A 362 -11.44 1.42 -7.30
CA ILE A 362 -10.60 0.24 -7.51
C ILE A 362 -10.62 -0.13 -8.99
N ARG A 363 -9.42 -0.28 -9.58
CA ARG A 363 -9.22 -0.94 -10.86
C ARG A 363 -8.94 -2.42 -10.64
N LEU A 364 -9.85 -3.27 -11.09
CA LEU A 364 -9.68 -4.72 -11.02
C LEU A 364 -8.81 -5.24 -12.16
N GLU A 365 -8.15 -6.39 -11.95
CA GLU A 365 -7.39 -7.07 -12.99
C GLU A 365 -8.25 -7.50 -14.21
N SER A 366 -9.57 -7.59 -14.03
CA SER A 366 -10.53 -7.80 -15.11
C SER A 366 -10.67 -6.59 -16.04
N GLY A 367 -10.22 -5.41 -15.60
CA GLY A 367 -10.46 -4.13 -16.23
C GLY A 367 -11.71 -3.42 -15.73
N ASP A 368 -12.47 -3.99 -14.79
CA ASP A 368 -13.64 -3.32 -14.23
C ASP A 368 -13.25 -2.21 -13.24
N VAL A 369 -14.06 -1.15 -13.18
CA VAL A 369 -14.02 -0.12 -12.13
C VAL A 369 -15.10 -0.42 -11.10
N VAL A 370 -14.71 -0.53 -9.84
CA VAL A 370 -15.64 -0.73 -8.71
C VAL A 370 -15.31 0.24 -7.58
N GLY A 371 -16.27 0.44 -6.66
CA GLY A 371 -16.06 1.30 -5.49
C GLY A 371 -15.70 2.76 -5.83
N ALA A 372 -16.15 3.27 -6.97
CA ALA A 372 -15.88 4.65 -7.38
C ALA A 372 -16.65 5.66 -6.52
N VAL A 373 -15.92 6.55 -5.87
CA VAL A 373 -16.43 7.54 -4.91
C VAL A 373 -15.65 8.85 -4.98
N THR A 374 -16.29 9.94 -4.53
CA THR A 374 -15.60 11.20 -4.20
C THR A 374 -15.38 11.24 -2.70
N LEU A 375 -14.14 11.42 -2.26
CA LEU A 375 -13.80 11.66 -0.86
C LEU A 375 -14.02 13.14 -0.55
N ASN A 376 -15.19 13.49 -0.03
CA ASN A 376 -15.61 14.85 0.27
C ASN A 376 -16.37 14.94 1.61
N SER A 377 -16.93 16.10 1.93
CA SER A 377 -17.64 16.30 3.20
C SER A 377 -18.93 15.49 3.35
N SER A 378 -19.57 15.04 2.26
CA SER A 378 -20.81 14.24 2.27
C SER A 378 -20.54 12.73 2.25
N PHE A 379 -19.28 12.31 2.11
CA PHE A 379 -18.90 10.90 2.23
C PHE A 379 -19.35 10.31 3.59
N ASN A 380 -19.87 9.08 3.55
CA ASN A 380 -20.71 8.38 4.55
C ASN A 380 -22.23 8.60 4.44
N GLU A 381 -22.69 9.69 3.82
CA GLU A 381 -24.11 10.02 3.65
C GLU A 381 -24.59 9.81 2.21
N ASP A 382 -23.68 10.01 1.25
CA ASP A 382 -23.92 9.74 -0.16
C ASP A 382 -24.22 8.25 -0.43
N TYR A 383 -25.05 8.00 -1.44
CA TYR A 383 -25.44 6.65 -1.85
C TYR A 383 -24.70 6.23 -3.13
N TYR A 384 -23.99 5.12 -3.04
CA TYR A 384 -23.12 4.56 -4.07
C TYR A 384 -23.57 3.17 -4.52
N THR A 385 -23.11 2.75 -5.69
CA THR A 385 -23.20 1.36 -6.13
C THR A 385 -22.36 0.48 -5.21
N ALA A 386 -22.94 -0.60 -4.71
CA ALA A 386 -22.21 -1.54 -3.86
C ALA A 386 -21.12 -2.26 -4.67
N THR A 387 -19.91 -2.35 -4.09
CA THR A 387 -18.79 -3.08 -4.68
C THR A 387 -19.10 -4.58 -4.74
N PRO A 388 -19.00 -5.23 -5.91
CA PRO A 388 -19.08 -6.68 -6.01
C PRO A 388 -17.95 -7.35 -5.24
N ASN A 389 -18.28 -8.38 -4.48
CA ASN A 389 -17.31 -9.24 -3.83
C ASN A 389 -16.99 -10.41 -4.77
N THR A 390 -16.08 -10.17 -5.70
CA THR A 390 -15.66 -11.14 -6.72
C THR A 390 -14.32 -11.75 -6.36
N MET A 391 -14.07 -12.97 -6.83
CA MET A 391 -12.86 -13.72 -6.54
C MET A 391 -12.06 -13.98 -7.82
N THR A 392 -10.77 -14.19 -7.66
CA THR A 392 -9.83 -14.65 -8.68
C THR A 392 -9.02 -15.80 -8.12
N TYR A 393 -8.59 -16.73 -8.96
CA TYR A 393 -7.90 -17.93 -8.51
C TYR A 393 -6.69 -18.20 -9.40
N MET A 394 -5.64 -18.77 -8.80
CA MET A 394 -4.55 -19.38 -9.56
C MET A 394 -5.12 -20.38 -10.56
N SER A 395 -4.66 -20.34 -11.80
CA SER A 395 -5.08 -21.33 -12.80
C SER A 395 -4.77 -22.73 -12.27
N LYS A 396 -5.75 -23.63 -12.23
CA LYS A 396 -5.45 -25.04 -11.92
C LYS A 396 -4.64 -25.55 -13.10
N GLY A 397 -3.30 -25.59 -12.95
CA GLY A 397 -2.42 -26.09 -13.99
C GLY A 397 -2.97 -27.39 -14.56
N GLU A 398 -2.99 -27.50 -15.89
CA GLU A 398 -3.23 -28.76 -16.58
C GLU A 398 -2.29 -29.80 -15.98
N ARG A 399 -2.83 -30.65 -15.09
CA ARG A 399 -2.14 -31.86 -14.68
C ARG A 399 -1.94 -32.66 -15.96
N SER A 400 -0.72 -32.66 -16.49
CA SER A 400 -0.30 -33.64 -17.47
C SER A 400 -0.73 -35.01 -16.93
N GLY A 401 -1.61 -35.68 -17.65
CA GLY A 401 -2.26 -36.90 -17.19
C GLY A 401 -1.25 -38.02 -16.98
N PHE A 402 -0.77 -38.17 -15.75
CA PHE A 402 -0.32 -39.46 -15.24
C PHE A 402 -1.41 -40.02 -14.34
N LEU A 403 -2.27 -40.81 -14.98
CA LEU A 403 -3.26 -41.66 -14.35
C LEU A 403 -2.51 -42.71 -13.50
N CYS A 404 -2.41 -42.51 -12.18
CA CYS A 404 -2.03 -43.56 -11.27
C CYS A 404 -3.30 -44.05 -10.54
N ILE A 405 -3.65 -45.29 -10.87
CA ILE A 405 -4.81 -46.05 -10.43
C ILE A 405 -4.45 -46.79 -9.12
N LEU A 406 -5.43 -46.88 -8.19
CA LEU A 406 -5.53 -47.74 -6.98
C LEU A 406 -4.76 -47.25 -5.73
N LEU A 407 -5.25 -47.32 -4.48
CA LEU A 407 -6.43 -47.89 -3.83
C LEU A 407 -6.64 -47.17 -2.48
N GLY A 408 -7.88 -47.10 -2.02
CA GLY A 408 -8.26 -46.44 -0.77
C GLY A 408 -7.97 -47.22 0.51
N SER A 409 -7.97 -46.47 1.62
CA SER A 409 -8.49 -46.90 2.91
C SER A 409 -8.81 -45.66 3.75
N GLU A 410 -10.05 -45.56 4.19
CA GLU A 410 -10.55 -44.55 5.12
C GLU A 410 -9.84 -44.63 6.47
N LEU A 411 -9.55 -43.49 7.09
CA LEU A 411 -9.63 -43.35 8.55
C LEU A 411 -9.77 -41.87 8.96
N ILE A 412 -10.82 -41.65 9.74
CA ILE A 412 -11.27 -40.41 10.37
C ILE A 412 -10.26 -39.95 11.44
N MET A 413 -9.90 -38.66 11.46
CA MET A 413 -9.86 -37.89 12.72
C MET A 413 -9.77 -36.38 12.46
N ALA A 414 -10.71 -35.66 13.07
CA ALA A 414 -10.73 -34.22 13.17
C ALA A 414 -9.68 -33.71 14.17
N ALA A 415 -9.00 -32.62 13.83
CA ALA A 415 -8.46 -31.67 14.81
C ALA A 415 -8.23 -30.31 14.12
N ALA A 416 -8.70 -29.28 14.81
CA ALA A 416 -8.87 -27.92 14.37
C ALA A 416 -7.65 -27.04 14.72
N ILE A 417 -7.48 -25.97 13.95
CA ILE A 417 -7.08 -24.62 14.37
C ILE A 417 -5.77 -24.51 15.17
N ALA A 418 -4.71 -24.18 14.44
CA ALA A 418 -3.65 -23.23 14.75
C ALA A 418 -2.75 -23.20 13.50
N TRP A 419 -1.90 -22.20 13.30
CA TRP A 419 -1.06 -21.97 12.10
C TRP A 419 -1.72 -21.07 11.05
N LEU A 420 -1.94 -19.82 11.44
CA LEU A 420 -1.96 -18.62 10.60
C LEU A 420 -1.96 -17.42 11.56
N ARG A 421 -0.85 -17.24 12.29
CA ARG A 421 -0.51 -16.06 13.10
C ARG A 421 0.99 -16.09 13.39
N LEU A 422 1.79 -15.74 12.39
CA LEU A 422 3.09 -15.07 12.53
C LEU A 422 3.26 -14.22 11.28
#